data_AF-A0A8X6HAZ2-F1
#
_entry.id   AF-A0A8X6HAZ2-F1
#
_cell.length_a   1.000
_cell.length_b   1.000
_cell.length_c   1.000
_cell.angle_alpha   90.00
_cell.angle_beta   90.00
_cell.angle_gamma   90.00
#
_symmetry.space_group_name_H-M   'P 1'
#
loop_
_entity.id
_entity.type
_entity.pdbx_description
1 polymer ?
#
loop_
_entity_poly.entity_id
_entity_poly.type
_entity_poly.pdbx_seq_one_letter_code
_entity_poly.pdbx_strand_id
1 'polypeptide(L)'
;MVLPAMKLTSMKWGGTSVVMKLFPIHERHPTVTHLSVYLENGQRVYYTEGNAAERARFAPETTLTAFFRLCNEYKFARTLFLSSSSKYLKTFEGKICSNYEEVCQVRGLLENDEHRNANLEEAAFMHSLRMLLELFAVMLQVCAVSNPNQLWIHHQENLSEDILHQVRIQQRNMDLEFSTEILNEALIIIEDKVRSLGGSGLKSVGLPQPNRDSSAIDDVLRERTYNVSELRRFLKVN
;
A
#
# COMPACT_ATOMS: atom_id res chain seq x y z
N MET A 1 -34.68 -14.60 -2.29
CA MET A 1 -34.04 -14.97 -1.01
C MET A 1 -32.57 -14.63 -1.14
N VAL A 2 -32.08 -13.76 -0.27
CA VAL A 2 -30.78 -13.06 -0.40
C VAL A 2 -29.79 -13.64 0.63
N LEU A 3 -28.52 -13.69 0.22
CA LEU A 3 -27.25 -13.89 0.95
C LEU A 3 -26.68 -15.33 1.09
N PRO A 4 -25.33 -15.50 1.20
CA PRO A 4 -24.24 -14.51 1.05
C PRO A 4 -23.11 -14.92 0.07
N ALA A 5 -22.46 -13.89 -0.48
CA ALA A 5 -21.10 -13.97 -1.01
C ALA A 5 -20.10 -14.05 0.15
N MET A 6 -19.25 -15.08 0.16
CA MET A 6 -18.07 -15.16 1.00
C MET A 6 -16.93 -15.78 0.21
N LYS A 7 -15.93 -14.95 -0.11
CA LYS A 7 -14.47 -15.17 0.07
C LYS A 7 -13.72 -14.26 -0.89
N LEU A 8 -13.34 -13.07 -0.41
CA LEU A 8 -12.16 -12.39 -0.93
C LEU A 8 -11.01 -12.71 0.02
N THR A 9 -10.21 -13.70 -0.34
CA THR A 9 -8.88 -13.90 0.25
C THR A 9 -7.89 -13.04 -0.53
N SER A 10 -7.32 -12.04 0.15
CA SER A 10 -5.96 -11.53 -0.01
C SER A 10 -5.43 -11.40 -1.45
N MET A 11 -5.54 -10.20 -2.03
CA MET A 11 -4.61 -9.75 -3.06
C MET A 11 -4.13 -8.35 -2.70
N LYS A 12 -2.83 -8.22 -2.43
CA LYS A 12 -2.15 -6.93 -2.33
C LYS A 12 -2.16 -6.29 -3.71
N TRP A 13 -2.94 -5.22 -3.90
CA TRP A 13 -3.00 -4.49 -5.15
C TRP A 13 -1.96 -3.36 -5.13
N GLY A 14 -0.76 -3.63 -5.67
CA GLY A 14 0.22 -2.59 -5.94
C GLY A 14 -0.06 -1.87 -7.27
N GLY A 15 -0.01 -0.53 -7.26
CA GLY A 15 0.20 0.39 -8.39
C GLY A 15 -0.81 0.43 -9.55
N THR A 16 -1.42 -0.70 -9.93
CA THR A 16 -2.30 -0.84 -11.10
C THR A 16 -3.74 -0.38 -10.85
N SER A 17 -4.15 -0.28 -9.58
CA SER A 17 -5.51 0.13 -9.20
C SER A 17 -5.82 1.60 -9.54
N VAL A 18 -4.79 2.45 -9.56
CA VAL A 18 -4.93 3.90 -9.79
C VAL A 18 -5.40 4.22 -11.22
N VAL A 19 -4.99 3.42 -12.21
CA VAL A 19 -5.37 3.65 -13.62
C VAL A 19 -6.84 3.24 -13.88
N MET A 20 -7.41 2.33 -13.08
CA MET A 20 -8.76 1.79 -13.29
C MET A 20 -9.90 2.71 -12.86
N LYS A 21 -9.68 3.68 -11.97
CA LYS A 21 -10.72 4.65 -11.58
C LYS A 21 -11.00 5.71 -12.65
N LEU A 22 -10.08 5.92 -13.59
CA LEU A 22 -10.21 6.98 -14.62
C LEU A 22 -11.12 6.59 -15.80
N PHE A 23 -11.47 5.31 -15.93
CA PHE A 23 -12.25 4.79 -17.06
C PHE A 23 -13.30 3.78 -16.57
N PRO A 24 -14.49 3.68 -17.20
CA PRO A 24 -15.52 2.67 -16.91
C PRO A 24 -15.09 1.28 -17.45
N ILE A 25 -13.86 0.86 -17.14
CA ILE A 25 -13.32 -0.45 -17.47
C ILE A 25 -13.75 -1.47 -16.41
N HIS A 26 -13.92 -1.04 -15.16
CA HIS A 26 -14.36 -1.87 -14.03
C HIS A 26 -15.80 -2.41 -14.19
N GLU A 27 -16.62 -1.80 -15.04
CA GLU A 27 -17.97 -2.27 -15.38
C GLU A 27 -18.00 -3.25 -16.57
N ARG A 28 -16.86 -3.46 -17.24
CA ARG A 28 -16.77 -4.39 -18.39
C ARG A 28 -16.42 -5.78 -17.92
N HIS A 29 -17.09 -6.78 -18.51
CA HIS A 29 -16.76 -8.19 -18.29
C HIS A 29 -16.34 -8.87 -19.61
N PRO A 30 -15.12 -9.46 -19.68
CA PRO A 30 -14.07 -9.43 -18.65
C PRO A 30 -13.38 -8.05 -18.56
N THR A 31 -12.99 -7.65 -17.35
CA THR A 31 -12.33 -6.35 -17.08
C THR A 31 -10.97 -6.25 -17.74
N VAL A 32 -10.33 -7.40 -17.98
CA VAL A 32 -9.07 -7.55 -18.71
C VAL A 32 -9.25 -8.66 -19.74
N THR A 33 -9.23 -8.29 -21.02
CA THR A 33 -9.16 -9.26 -22.11
C THR A 33 -7.69 -9.42 -22.48
N HIS A 34 -7.14 -10.63 -22.33
CA HIS A 34 -5.80 -10.91 -22.84
C HIS A 34 -5.86 -10.80 -24.36
N LEU A 35 -5.27 -9.74 -24.92
CA LEU A 35 -4.97 -9.72 -26.34
C LEU A 35 -4.08 -10.93 -26.61
N SER A 36 -4.41 -11.74 -27.61
CA SER A 36 -3.56 -12.84 -28.04
C SER A 36 -2.27 -12.26 -28.63
N VAL A 37 -1.35 -11.86 -27.74
CA VAL A 37 -0.01 -11.42 -28.09
C VAL A 37 0.80 -12.68 -28.33
N TYR A 38 1.34 -12.74 -29.54
CA TYR A 38 2.07 -13.84 -30.17
C TYR A 38 3.03 -14.58 -29.22
N LEU A 39 2.56 -15.68 -28.64
CA LEU A 39 3.44 -16.78 -28.27
C LEU A 39 3.73 -17.58 -29.55
N GLU A 40 4.96 -18.05 -29.76
CA GLU A 40 5.26 -19.02 -30.82
C GLU A 40 4.25 -20.17 -30.73
N ASN A 41 3.56 -20.45 -31.84
CA ASN A 41 2.49 -21.47 -31.99
C ASN A 41 1.08 -21.12 -31.46
N GLY A 42 0.82 -19.88 -31.02
CA GLY A 42 -0.49 -19.46 -30.47
C GLY A 42 -1.62 -19.24 -31.48
N GLN A 43 -1.32 -19.16 -32.78
CA GLN A 43 -2.31 -18.86 -33.82
C GLN A 43 -2.13 -19.79 -35.02
N ARG A 44 -2.72 -20.99 -34.95
CA ARG A 44 -2.64 -21.99 -36.02
C ARG A 44 -3.45 -21.54 -37.23
N VAL A 45 -2.77 -21.35 -38.36
CA VAL A 45 -3.38 -21.14 -39.68
C VAL A 45 -3.38 -22.47 -40.40
N TYR A 46 -4.58 -23.00 -40.70
CA TYR A 46 -4.73 -24.21 -41.50
C TYR A 46 -4.60 -23.91 -42.99
N TYR A 47 -3.80 -24.69 -43.70
CA TYR A 47 -3.65 -24.60 -45.15
C TYR A 47 -4.36 -25.77 -45.82
N THR A 48 -5.17 -25.46 -46.82
CA THR A 48 -5.74 -26.43 -47.77
C THR A 48 -5.36 -26.01 -49.19
N GLU A 49 -5.36 -26.94 -50.14
CA GLU A 49 -4.97 -26.65 -51.54
C GLU A 49 -5.79 -25.51 -52.17
N GLY A 50 -7.05 -25.33 -51.75
CA GLY A 50 -7.92 -24.25 -52.21
C GLY A 50 -7.72 -22.89 -51.54
N ASN A 51 -7.10 -22.81 -50.35
CA ASN A 51 -6.99 -21.56 -49.58
C ASN A 51 -5.54 -21.06 -49.37
N ALA A 52 -4.55 -21.89 -49.69
CA ALA A 52 -3.14 -21.60 -49.38
C ALA A 52 -2.63 -20.35 -50.11
N ALA A 53 -2.99 -20.19 -51.39
CA ALA A 53 -2.58 -19.04 -52.20
C ALA A 53 -3.16 -17.71 -51.70
N GLU A 54 -4.38 -17.72 -51.14
CA GLU A 54 -5.04 -16.53 -50.61
C GLU A 54 -4.48 -16.16 -49.23
N ARG A 55 -4.31 -17.14 -48.34
CA ARG A 55 -3.73 -16.94 -47.00
C ARG A 55 -2.26 -16.53 -47.02
N ALA A 56 -1.51 -16.90 -48.06
CA ALA A 56 -0.16 -16.42 -48.27
C ALA A 56 -0.09 -14.95 -48.71
N ARG A 57 -1.13 -14.45 -49.40
CA ARG A 57 -1.21 -13.05 -49.87
C ARG A 57 -1.79 -12.11 -48.82
N PHE A 58 -2.75 -12.59 -48.02
CA PHE A 58 -3.42 -11.80 -47.00
C PHE A 58 -3.29 -12.48 -45.65
N ALA A 59 -2.49 -11.86 -44.77
CA ALA A 59 -2.41 -12.31 -43.38
C ALA A 59 -3.77 -12.10 -42.70
N PRO A 60 -4.27 -13.08 -41.92
CA PRO A 60 -5.54 -12.96 -41.24
C PRO A 60 -5.53 -11.77 -40.30
N GLU A 61 -6.63 -11.01 -40.31
CA GLU A 61 -6.79 -9.83 -39.46
C GLU A 61 -6.84 -10.26 -37.99
N THR A 62 -5.82 -9.91 -37.21
CA THR A 62 -5.81 -10.18 -35.78
C THR A 62 -6.35 -8.98 -35.02
N THR A 63 -6.80 -9.20 -33.78
CA THR A 63 -7.19 -8.10 -32.89
C THR A 63 -6.07 -7.07 -32.73
N LEU A 64 -4.80 -7.51 -32.80
CA LEU A 64 -3.64 -6.63 -32.76
C LEU A 64 -3.45 -5.84 -34.07
N THR A 65 -3.67 -6.46 -35.23
CA THR A 65 -3.61 -5.75 -36.53
C THR A 65 -4.76 -4.74 -36.68
N ALA A 66 -5.96 -5.11 -36.23
CA ALA A 66 -7.11 -4.21 -36.16
C ALA A 66 -6.85 -3.05 -35.19
N PHE A 67 -6.23 -3.32 -34.03
CA PHE A 67 -5.82 -2.30 -33.07
C PHE A 67 -4.80 -1.31 -33.67
N PHE A 68 -3.78 -1.78 -34.39
CA PHE A 68 -2.83 -0.88 -35.06
C PHE A 68 -3.48 -0.03 -36.14
N ARG A 69 -4.46 -0.57 -36.88
CA ARG A 69 -5.23 0.22 -37.84
C ARG A 69 -6.06 1.30 -37.15
N LEU A 70 -6.76 0.94 -36.07
CA LEU A 70 -7.50 1.88 -35.22
C LEU A 70 -6.59 2.99 -34.67
N CYS A 71 -5.36 2.66 -34.28
CA CYS A 71 -4.38 3.65 -33.86
C CYS A 71 -3.95 4.59 -35.00
N ASN A 72 -3.93 4.16 -36.26
CA ASN A 72 -3.62 5.07 -37.37
C ASN A 72 -4.79 5.99 -37.73
N GLU A 73 -6.01 5.53 -37.53
CA GLU A 73 -7.23 6.23 -37.97
C GLU A 73 -7.80 7.15 -36.88
N TYR A 74 -7.73 6.74 -35.61
CA TYR A 74 -8.30 7.49 -34.49
C TYR A 74 -7.22 8.17 -33.66
N LYS A 75 -7.24 9.51 -33.65
CA LYS A 75 -6.33 10.34 -32.82
C LYS A 75 -6.41 9.96 -31.33
N PHE A 76 -7.59 9.59 -30.83
CA PHE A 76 -7.77 9.11 -29.46
C PHE A 76 -7.02 7.80 -29.17
N ALA A 77 -7.03 6.84 -30.11
CA ALA A 77 -6.30 5.58 -29.98
C ALA A 77 -4.78 5.81 -30.02
N ARG A 78 -4.29 6.84 -30.74
CA ARG A 78 -2.88 7.29 -30.65
C ARG A 78 -2.53 7.82 -29.27
N THR A 79 -3.44 8.53 -28.60
CA THR A 79 -3.22 9.03 -27.24
C THR A 79 -3.06 7.88 -26.25
N LEU A 80 -3.79 6.77 -26.42
CA LEU A 80 -3.60 5.56 -25.62
C LEU A 80 -2.22 4.93 -25.88
N PHE A 81 -1.75 4.92 -27.12
CA PHE A 81 -0.40 4.45 -27.47
C PHE A 81 0.71 5.39 -26.96
N LEU A 82 0.50 6.71 -27.00
CA LEU A 82 1.39 7.73 -26.44
C LEU A 82 1.34 7.81 -24.91
N SER A 83 0.29 7.29 -24.26
CA SER A 83 0.25 7.18 -22.79
C SER A 83 1.39 6.32 -22.27
N SER A 84 1.95 5.44 -23.11
CA SER A 84 3.17 4.68 -22.81
C SER A 84 4.44 5.52 -22.76
N SER A 85 4.42 6.78 -23.23
CA SER A 85 5.56 7.68 -23.06
C SER A 85 5.51 8.28 -21.65
N SER A 86 6.48 7.86 -20.82
CA SER A 86 6.62 8.19 -19.39
C SER A 86 6.32 9.64 -19.02
N LYS A 87 6.62 10.58 -19.92
CA LYS A 87 6.43 12.02 -19.72
C LYS A 87 4.97 12.43 -19.53
N TYR A 88 4.02 11.90 -20.31
CA TYR A 88 2.61 12.32 -20.19
C TYR A 88 1.92 11.76 -18.95
N LEU A 89 2.30 10.56 -18.53
CA LEU A 89 1.85 9.97 -17.26
C LEU A 89 2.45 10.67 -16.05
N LYS A 90 3.56 11.40 -16.23
CA LYS A 90 4.18 12.27 -15.22
C LYS A 90 3.65 13.71 -15.24
N THR A 91 2.70 14.06 -16.10
CA THR A 91 2.19 15.43 -16.22
C THR A 91 0.79 15.58 -15.64
N PHE A 92 0.57 16.60 -14.81
CA PHE A 92 -0.74 17.05 -14.35
C PHE A 92 -0.83 18.58 -14.46
N GLU A 93 -1.90 19.09 -15.07
CA GLU A 93 -2.11 20.54 -15.32
C GLU A 93 -0.90 21.29 -15.90
N GLY A 94 -0.13 20.64 -16.78
CA GLY A 94 1.05 21.23 -17.42
C GLY A 94 2.34 21.17 -16.59
N LYS A 95 2.31 20.68 -15.34
CA LYS A 95 3.49 20.45 -14.51
C LYS A 95 3.95 18.99 -14.61
N ILE A 96 5.24 18.78 -14.86
CA ILE A 96 5.86 17.44 -14.83
C ILE A 96 6.25 17.14 -13.38
N CYS A 97 5.64 16.11 -12.80
CA CYS A 97 6.00 15.54 -11.52
C CYS A 97 7.21 14.61 -11.65
N SER A 98 7.95 14.46 -10.56
CA SER A 98 9.20 13.72 -10.49
C SER A 98 9.00 12.22 -10.70
N ASN A 99 7.93 11.66 -10.13
CA ASN A 99 7.58 10.25 -10.20
C ASN A 99 6.08 10.06 -10.42
N TYR A 100 5.67 8.82 -10.68
CA TYR A 100 4.26 8.50 -10.95
C TYR A 100 3.37 8.63 -9.71
N GLU A 101 3.93 8.42 -8.53
CA GLU A 101 3.23 8.53 -7.25
C GLU A 101 2.76 9.96 -6.99
N GLU A 102 3.64 10.95 -7.23
CA GLU A 102 3.35 12.37 -7.11
C GLU A 102 2.22 12.79 -8.07
N VAL A 103 2.20 12.30 -9.31
CA VAL A 103 1.05 12.55 -10.22
C VAL A 103 -0.23 11.96 -9.68
N CYS A 104 -0.18 10.75 -9.13
CA CYS A 104 -1.36 10.09 -8.58
C CYS A 104 -1.88 10.80 -7.32
N GLN A 105 -0.99 11.35 -6.49
CA GLN A 105 -1.32 12.23 -5.36
C GLN A 105 -2.02 13.51 -5.83
N VAL A 106 -1.40 14.26 -6.75
CA VAL A 106 -1.95 15.55 -7.22
C VAL A 106 -3.25 15.36 -8.01
N ARG A 107 -3.44 14.21 -8.68
CA ARG A 107 -4.71 13.84 -9.34
C ARG A 107 -5.82 13.40 -8.37
N GLY A 108 -5.55 13.30 -7.07
CA GLY A 108 -6.49 12.77 -6.09
C GLY A 108 -6.81 11.28 -6.31
N LEU A 109 -5.93 10.54 -6.98
CA LEU A 109 -6.10 9.12 -7.24
C LEU A 109 -5.59 8.24 -6.09
N LEU A 110 -4.66 8.78 -5.30
CA LEU A 110 -4.25 8.21 -4.02
C LEU A 110 -5.17 8.77 -2.93
N GLU A 111 -5.64 7.89 -2.05
CA GLU A 111 -6.38 8.33 -0.86
C GLU A 111 -5.45 9.19 0.00
N ASN A 112 -5.86 10.42 0.28
CA ASN A 112 -5.15 11.26 1.23
C ASN A 112 -5.20 10.61 2.62
N ASP A 113 -4.10 10.70 3.37
CA ASP A 113 -4.01 10.15 4.72
C ASP A 113 -4.78 11.02 5.75
N GLU A 114 -5.57 12.01 5.32
CA GLU A 114 -6.43 12.84 6.19
C GLU A 114 -7.36 12.01 7.08
N HIS A 115 -8.05 11.02 6.52
CA HIS A 115 -8.92 10.15 7.33
C HIS A 115 -8.10 9.32 8.34
N ARG A 116 -6.84 8.99 8.00
CA ARG A 116 -5.92 8.28 8.89
C ARG A 116 -5.44 9.20 10.02
N ASN A 117 -5.19 10.47 9.72
CA ASN A 117 -4.89 11.50 10.72
C ASN A 117 -6.04 11.69 11.68
N ALA A 118 -7.25 11.95 11.17
CA ALA A 118 -8.44 12.12 12.00
C ALA A 118 -8.68 10.90 12.92
N ASN A 119 -8.54 9.69 12.38
CA ASN A 119 -8.67 8.46 13.16
C ASN A 119 -7.61 8.37 14.28
N LEU A 120 -6.36 8.75 14.02
CA LEU A 120 -5.30 8.73 15.03
C LEU A 120 -5.48 9.82 16.08
N GLU A 121 -5.96 11.01 15.69
CA GLU A 121 -6.30 12.10 16.63
C GLU A 121 -7.45 11.69 17.56
N GLU A 122 -8.53 11.13 17.00
CA GLU A 122 -9.65 10.61 17.80
C GLU A 122 -9.20 9.47 18.70
N ALA A 123 -8.40 8.53 18.19
CA ALA A 123 -7.88 7.41 18.95
C ALA A 123 -6.96 7.87 20.08
N ALA A 124 -6.15 8.91 19.87
CA ALA A 124 -5.27 9.47 20.90
C ALA A 124 -6.08 10.04 22.09
N PHE A 125 -7.30 10.53 21.82
CA PHE A 125 -8.21 10.99 22.87
C PHE A 125 -8.98 9.86 23.56
N MET A 126 -9.39 8.83 22.81
CA MET A 126 -10.34 7.81 23.29
C MET A 126 -9.71 6.52 23.80
N HIS A 127 -8.48 6.21 23.41
CA HIS A 127 -7.84 4.93 23.69
C HIS A 127 -6.61 5.07 24.56
N SER A 128 -6.23 3.97 25.22
CA SER A 128 -4.92 3.90 25.86
C SER A 128 -3.82 4.07 24.82
N LEU A 129 -2.76 4.80 25.14
CA LEU A 129 -1.64 5.11 24.24
C LEU A 129 -0.96 3.84 23.68
N ARG A 130 -1.00 2.72 24.42
CA ARG A 130 -0.60 1.39 23.89
C ARG A 130 -1.46 0.92 22.71
N MET A 131 -2.77 1.10 22.80
CA MET A 131 -3.71 0.75 21.74
C MET A 131 -3.53 1.68 20.54
N LEU A 132 -3.05 2.91 20.75
CA LEU A 132 -2.66 3.83 19.67
C LEU A 132 -1.44 3.31 18.88
N LEU A 133 -0.40 2.83 19.56
CA LEU A 133 0.76 2.18 18.92
C LEU A 133 0.35 0.92 18.13
N GLU A 134 -0.54 0.10 18.70
CA GLU A 134 -1.07 -1.07 18.00
C GLU A 134 -1.92 -0.70 16.79
N LEU A 135 -2.78 0.32 16.92
CA LEU A 135 -3.61 0.84 15.85
C LEU A 135 -2.71 1.33 14.70
N PHE A 136 -1.66 2.09 15.02
CA PHE A 136 -0.69 2.56 14.04
C PHE A 136 -0.02 1.39 13.30
N ALA A 137 0.44 0.36 14.01
CA ALA A 137 1.03 -0.84 13.40
C ALA A 137 0.02 -1.60 12.49
N VAL A 138 -1.24 -1.70 12.91
CA VAL A 138 -2.32 -2.29 12.09
C VAL A 138 -2.58 -1.44 10.84
N MET A 139 -2.61 -0.11 10.98
CA MET A 139 -2.78 0.81 9.86
C MET A 139 -1.65 0.65 8.85
N LEU A 140 -0.40 0.55 9.29
CA LEU A 140 0.74 0.30 8.40
C LEU A 140 0.61 -1.02 7.61
N GLN A 141 0.01 -2.05 8.20
CA GLN A 141 -0.05 -3.38 7.61
C GLN A 141 -1.29 -3.60 6.74
N VAL A 142 -2.43 -3.01 7.13
CA VAL A 142 -3.74 -3.29 6.55
C VAL A 142 -4.26 -2.12 5.72
N CYS A 143 -3.92 -0.89 6.10
CA CYS A 143 -4.32 0.29 5.35
C CYS A 143 -3.23 0.61 4.32
N ALA A 144 -3.63 0.97 3.10
CA ALA A 144 -2.71 1.52 2.11
C ALA A 144 -2.36 2.97 2.51
N VAL A 145 -1.50 3.14 3.50
CA VAL A 145 -1.00 4.44 3.96
C VAL A 145 -0.13 5.03 2.85
N SER A 146 -0.48 6.22 2.38
CA SER A 146 0.20 6.87 1.26
C SER A 146 1.61 7.34 1.63
N ASN A 147 1.77 7.94 2.82
CA ASN A 147 3.09 8.35 3.33
C ASN A 147 3.27 7.97 4.81
N PRO A 148 3.70 6.73 5.09
CA PRO A 148 3.89 6.23 6.45
C PRO A 148 4.87 7.05 7.30
N ASN A 149 5.91 7.61 6.70
CA ASN A 149 6.92 8.39 7.42
C ASN A 149 6.39 9.76 7.83
N GLN A 150 5.66 10.45 6.95
CA GLN A 150 5.00 11.71 7.32
C GLN A 150 3.94 11.48 8.41
N LEU A 151 3.19 10.38 8.31
CA LEU A 151 2.22 10.00 9.33
C LEU A 151 2.90 9.74 10.69
N TRP A 152 4.03 9.03 10.69
CA TRP A 152 4.86 8.85 11.88
C TRP A 152 5.32 10.18 12.47
N ILE A 153 5.96 11.04 11.68
CA ILE A 153 6.50 12.33 12.15
C ILE A 153 5.41 13.19 12.78
N HIS A 154 4.20 13.17 12.21
CA HIS A 154 3.08 13.94 12.73
C HIS A 154 2.56 13.42 14.09
N HIS A 155 2.59 12.11 14.31
CA HIS A 155 2.01 11.47 15.50
C HIS A 155 3.02 10.93 16.51
N GLN A 156 4.34 11.05 16.27
CA GLN A 156 5.38 10.38 17.05
C GLN A 156 5.37 10.75 18.54
N GLU A 157 5.04 12.00 18.89
CA GLU A 157 4.93 12.44 20.29
C GLU A 157 3.73 11.77 20.96
N ASN A 158 2.54 11.84 20.34
CA ASN A 158 1.34 11.17 20.82
C ASN A 158 1.54 9.65 20.95
N LEU A 159 2.23 9.03 20.00
CA LEU A 159 2.53 7.59 20.01
C LEU A 159 3.52 7.21 21.13
N SER A 160 4.37 8.14 21.56
CA SER A 160 5.46 7.88 22.50
C SER A 160 5.22 8.50 23.89
N GLU A 161 4.12 9.21 24.11
CA GLU A 161 3.80 9.90 25.37
C GLU A 161 3.78 8.94 26.56
N ASP A 162 3.21 7.73 26.38
CA ASP A 162 3.17 6.72 27.45
C ASP A 162 4.57 6.24 27.82
N ILE A 163 5.45 6.11 26.83
CA ILE A 163 6.85 5.73 27.02
C ILE A 163 7.58 6.84 27.78
N LEU A 164 7.41 8.10 27.36
CA LEU A 164 7.96 9.26 28.06
C LEU A 164 7.49 9.30 29.52
N HIS A 165 6.19 9.15 29.74
CA HIS A 165 5.60 9.14 31.09
C HIS A 165 6.17 8.00 31.95
N GLN A 166 6.33 6.81 31.39
CA GLN A 166 6.93 5.68 32.10
C GLN A 166 8.40 5.93 32.46
N VAL A 167 9.19 6.49 31.54
CA VAL A 167 10.60 6.82 31.78
C VAL A 167 10.72 7.91 32.85
N ARG A 168 9.87 8.94 32.83
CA ARG A 168 9.81 9.97 33.88
C ARG A 168 9.63 9.37 35.27
N ILE A 169 8.71 8.42 35.41
CA ILE A 169 8.46 7.71 36.68
C ILE A 169 9.68 6.88 37.10
N GLN A 170 10.27 6.11 36.17
CA GLN A 170 11.40 5.24 36.47
C GLN A 170 12.64 6.01 36.91
N GLN A 171 12.99 7.07 36.16
CA GLN A 171 14.16 7.89 36.43
C GLN A 171 13.92 8.92 37.55
N ARG A 172 12.66 9.05 38.03
CA ARG A 172 12.22 10.11 38.95
C ARG A 172 12.56 11.50 38.44
N ASN A 173 12.50 11.69 37.12
CA ASN A 173 12.79 12.94 36.45
C ASN A 173 11.55 13.38 35.68
N MET A 174 10.73 14.25 36.27
CA MET A 174 9.51 14.73 35.64
C MET A 174 9.76 15.76 34.54
N ASP A 175 10.93 16.39 34.54
CA ASP A 175 11.33 17.41 33.57
C ASP A 175 11.96 16.81 32.30
N LEU A 176 11.98 15.47 32.18
CA LEU A 176 12.45 14.80 30.97
C LEU A 176 11.56 15.18 29.77
N GLU A 177 12.17 15.54 28.66
CA GLU A 177 11.52 15.83 27.38
C GLU A 177 11.62 14.64 26.41
N PHE A 178 10.92 14.72 25.27
CA PHE A 178 11.06 13.73 24.21
C PHE A 178 12.51 13.65 23.73
N SER A 179 13.00 12.42 23.60
CA SER A 179 14.35 12.14 23.15
C SER A 179 14.35 11.10 22.04
N THR A 180 15.47 10.99 21.32
CA THR A 180 15.65 9.99 20.27
C THR A 180 15.50 8.57 20.78
N GLU A 181 15.84 8.32 22.05
CA GLU A 181 15.72 7.02 22.69
C GLU A 181 14.25 6.66 22.92
N ILE A 182 13.43 7.62 23.36
CA ILE A 182 11.98 7.42 23.57
C ILE A 182 11.28 7.10 22.25
N LEU A 183 11.58 7.86 21.21
CA LEU A 183 11.04 7.62 19.87
C LEU A 183 11.52 6.28 19.29
N ASN A 184 12.77 5.91 19.56
CA ASN A 184 13.32 4.62 19.17
C ASN A 184 12.59 3.44 19.83
N GLU A 185 12.22 3.54 21.11
CA GLU A 185 11.42 2.52 21.78
C GLU A 185 10.03 2.35 21.16
N ALA A 186 9.36 3.46 20.84
CA ALA A 186 8.09 3.39 20.11
C ALA A 186 8.25 2.66 18.76
N LEU A 187 9.32 2.94 18.02
CA LEU A 187 9.62 2.24 16.76
C LEU A 187 9.90 0.74 16.96
N ILE A 188 10.56 0.35 18.06
CA ILE A 188 10.77 -1.07 18.41
C ILE A 188 9.42 -1.76 18.64
N ILE A 189 8.53 -1.16 19.43
CA ILE A 189 7.20 -1.71 19.74
C ILE A 189 6.35 -1.84 18.47
N ILE A 190 6.33 -0.81 17.63
CA ILE A 190 5.61 -0.83 16.35
C ILE A 190 6.20 -1.92 15.45
N GLU A 191 7.52 -2.03 15.34
CA GLU A 191 8.14 -3.06 14.50
C GLU A 191 7.81 -4.48 14.96
N ASP A 192 7.91 -4.74 16.26
CA ASP A 192 7.56 -6.04 16.85
C ASP A 192 6.08 -6.36 16.56
N LYS A 193 5.18 -5.38 16.67
CA LYS A 193 3.78 -5.55 16.32
C LYS A 193 3.57 -5.80 14.82
N VAL A 194 4.19 -5.02 13.94
CA VAL A 194 4.13 -5.22 12.48
C VAL A 194 4.60 -6.63 12.10
N ARG A 195 5.69 -7.11 12.71
CA ARG A 195 6.21 -8.46 12.49
C ARG A 195 5.23 -9.52 12.99
N SER A 196 4.57 -9.30 14.13
CA SER A 196 3.54 -10.21 14.65
C SER A 196 2.32 -10.34 13.71
N LEU A 197 2.02 -9.30 12.93
CA LEU A 197 0.96 -9.28 11.93
C LEU A 197 1.40 -9.89 10.58
N GLY A 198 2.61 -10.46 10.49
CA GLY A 198 3.16 -11.04 9.26
C GLY A 198 3.82 -10.02 8.31
N GLY A 199 4.14 -8.82 8.80
CA GLY A 199 4.87 -7.80 8.06
C GLY A 199 6.37 -8.05 7.97
N SER A 200 7.03 -7.46 6.96
CA SER A 200 8.46 -7.61 6.66
C SER A 200 9.39 -6.69 7.46
N GLY A 201 8.86 -5.75 8.25
CA GLY A 201 9.61 -4.79 9.08
C GLY A 201 9.53 -3.33 8.59
N LEU A 202 9.92 -2.37 9.44
CA LEU A 202 9.66 -0.94 9.22
C LEU A 202 10.36 -0.35 7.99
N LYS A 203 11.52 -0.88 7.62
CA LYS A 203 12.24 -0.47 6.40
C LYS A 203 11.40 -0.68 5.13
N SER A 204 10.58 -1.73 5.10
CA SER A 204 9.75 -2.05 3.93
C SER A 204 8.57 -1.09 3.73
N VAL A 205 8.17 -0.39 4.79
CA VAL A 205 7.10 0.63 4.77
C VAL A 205 7.65 2.06 4.79
N GLY A 206 8.98 2.23 4.68
CA GLY A 206 9.61 3.55 4.61
C GLY A 206 9.77 4.29 5.95
N LEU A 207 9.62 3.60 7.09
CA LEU A 207 9.88 4.17 8.40
C LEU A 207 11.37 4.06 8.81
N PRO A 208 11.84 4.89 9.77
CA PRO A 208 13.16 4.76 10.36
C PRO A 208 13.37 3.37 10.98
N GLN A 209 14.57 2.81 10.82
CA GLN A 209 14.90 1.51 11.40
C GLN A 209 15.26 1.68 12.88
N PRO A 210 14.61 0.95 13.81
CA PRO A 210 14.92 1.06 15.22
C PRO A 210 16.31 0.50 15.54
N ASN A 211 17.03 1.18 16.41
CA ASN A 211 18.29 0.72 16.98
C ASN A 211 18.01 -0.11 18.23
N ARG A 212 18.20 -1.43 18.15
CA ARG A 212 17.99 -2.36 19.27
C ARG A 212 19.18 -2.45 20.22
N ASP A 213 20.37 -2.04 19.78
CA ASP A 213 21.60 -2.12 20.59
C ASP A 213 21.71 -0.99 21.62
N SER A 214 20.92 0.08 21.44
CA SER A 214 20.94 1.30 22.26
C SER A 214 19.71 1.46 23.16
N SER A 215 18.92 0.41 23.38
CA SER A 215 17.78 0.42 24.29
C SER A 215 18.30 0.50 25.75
N ALA A 216 18.71 1.71 26.15
CA ALA A 216 19.05 2.06 27.53
C ALA A 216 17.80 2.22 28.40
N ILE A 217 16.63 2.22 27.76
CA ILE A 217 15.31 2.26 28.38
C ILE A 217 14.97 0.81 28.77
N ASP A 218 15.57 0.42 29.91
CA ASP A 218 15.47 -0.82 30.69
C ASP A 218 14.49 -1.88 30.16
N ASP A 219 14.94 -3.14 30.09
CA ASP A 219 14.12 -4.34 29.76
C ASP A 219 12.80 -4.38 30.56
N VAL A 220 12.74 -3.71 31.71
CA VAL A 220 11.56 -3.49 32.56
C VAL A 220 10.39 -2.80 31.85
N LEU A 221 10.60 -1.88 30.90
CA LEU A 221 9.50 -1.27 30.12
C LEU A 221 8.97 -2.21 29.05
N ARG A 222 9.86 -3.00 28.44
CA ARG A 222 9.51 -4.10 27.54
C ARG A 222 8.79 -5.25 28.28
N GLU A 223 9.18 -5.49 29.52
CA GLU A 223 8.51 -6.42 30.42
C GLU A 223 7.12 -5.88 30.77
N ARG A 224 6.98 -4.66 31.32
CA ARG A 224 5.66 -4.09 31.63
C ARG A 224 4.75 -3.84 30.42
N THR A 225 5.24 -4.11 29.22
CA THR A 225 4.47 -4.16 27.98
C THR A 225 3.82 -5.52 27.65
N TYR A 226 3.71 -6.45 28.62
CA TYR A 226 2.96 -7.70 28.42
C TYR A 226 1.53 -7.49 27.89
N ASN A 227 1.10 -8.40 27.01
CA ASN A 227 -0.29 -8.49 26.55
C ASN A 227 -1.18 -8.97 27.71
N VAL A 228 -1.90 -8.03 28.33
CA VAL A 228 -2.79 -8.30 29.47
C VAL A 228 -3.84 -9.38 29.13
N SER A 229 -4.22 -9.49 27.86
CA SER A 229 -5.17 -10.50 27.37
C SER A 229 -4.58 -11.91 27.44
N GLU A 230 -3.32 -12.05 27.07
CA GLU A 230 -2.58 -13.32 27.10
C GLU A 230 -2.23 -13.73 28.52
N LEU A 231 -1.83 -12.76 29.36
CA LEU A 231 -1.62 -12.97 30.79
C LEU A 231 -2.91 -13.41 31.50
N ARG A 232 -4.05 -12.75 31.22
CA ARG A 232 -5.35 -13.14 31.77
C ARG A 232 -5.80 -14.52 31.29
N ARG A 233 -5.43 -14.91 30.08
CA ARG A 233 -5.73 -16.25 29.55
C ARG A 233 -4.88 -17.30 30.25
N PHE A 234 -3.59 -17.05 30.48
CA PHE A 234 -2.71 -17.95 31.21
C PHE A 234 -3.19 -18.19 32.65
N LEU A 235 -3.58 -17.13 33.35
CA LEU A 235 -4.15 -17.19 34.72
C LEU A 235 -5.55 -17.82 34.81
N LYS A 236 -6.20 -18.10 33.67
CA LYS A 236 -7.48 -18.85 33.63
C LYS A 236 -7.28 -20.33 33.30
N VAL A 237 -6.13 -20.69 32.75
CA VAL A 237 -5.82 -22.06 32.29
C VAL A 237 -4.94 -22.80 33.30
N ASN A 238 -4.21 -22.06 34.15
CA ASN A 238 -3.50 -22.55 35.33
C ASN A 238 -4.12 -21.97 36.60
#